data_AF-A0A8S3EDP5-F1
#
_entry.id   AF-A0A8S3EDP5-F1
#
_cell.length_a   1.000
_cell.length_b   1.000
_cell.length_c   1.000
_cell.angle_alpha   90.00
_cell.angle_beta   90.00
_cell.angle_gamma   90.00
#
_symmetry.space_group_name_H-M   'P 1'
#
loop_
_entity.id
_entity.type
_entity.pdbx_description
1 polymer ?
#
loop_
_entity_poly.entity_id
_entity_poly.type
_entity_poly.pdbx_seq_one_letter_code
_entity_poly.pdbx_strand_id
1 'polypeptide(L)'
;MLSQDQLHQYRQDGFLVIKELLTIDECQQLKTAANKLIDGWQPEEDYLWIFPNGETRERSGARQMIDSSDKISFFIEKDAVDPQTGKLNREKHLSVSMIGHYLHMLEPNFKTIAFSDKIKAIARDLQYIKPAIRQSLYIFKQPLIGEKITSHRDASYVSNEPFKIDGIWIALEDATVENGCLWFIPGS
;
A
#
# COMPACT_ATOMS: atom_id res chain seq x y z
N MET A 1 24.31 5.08 7.37
CA MET A 1 23.15 4.19 7.21
C MET A 1 23.31 3.50 5.84
N LEU A 2 22.69 2.34 5.61
CA LEU A 2 23.12 1.27 4.69
C LEU A 2 24.64 1.00 4.64
N SER A 3 25.08 -0.18 5.09
CA SER A 3 26.49 -0.57 4.92
C SER A 3 26.84 -0.74 3.43
N GLN A 4 28.14 -0.74 3.11
CA GLN A 4 28.59 -1.05 1.74
C GLN A 4 28.14 -2.44 1.30
N ASP A 5 28.13 -3.41 2.22
CA ASP A 5 27.64 -4.76 1.95
C ASP A 5 26.13 -4.78 1.66
N GLN A 6 25.34 -4.01 2.40
CA GLN A 6 23.90 -3.86 2.15
C GLN A 6 23.62 -3.19 0.79
N LEU A 7 24.39 -2.16 0.43
CA LEU A 7 24.30 -1.52 -0.89
C LEU A 7 24.71 -2.48 -2.01
N HIS A 8 25.72 -3.32 -1.78
CA HIS A 8 26.14 -4.33 -2.73
C HIS A 8 25.05 -5.39 -2.93
N GLN A 9 24.50 -5.93 -1.83
CA GLN A 9 23.41 -6.90 -1.87
C GLN A 9 22.19 -6.35 -2.61
N TYR A 10 21.78 -5.12 -2.29
CA TYR A 10 20.66 -4.46 -2.93
C TYR A 10 20.83 -4.37 -4.45
N ARG A 11 22.04 -4.02 -4.92
CA ARG A 11 22.35 -3.92 -6.35
C ARG A 11 22.43 -5.28 -7.05
N GLN A 12 22.82 -6.34 -6.33
CA GLN A 12 22.90 -7.69 -6.87
C GLN A 12 21.52 -8.34 -6.96
N ASP A 13 20.72 -8.23 -5.90
CA ASP A 13 19.45 -8.94 -5.79
C ASP A 13 18.26 -8.15 -6.31
N GLY A 14 18.36 -6.82 -6.37
CA GLY A 14 17.23 -5.93 -6.67
C GLY A 14 16.32 -5.66 -5.46
N PHE A 15 16.61 -6.23 -4.28
CA PHE A 15 15.89 -5.95 -3.04
C PHE A 15 16.82 -6.07 -1.82
N LEU A 16 16.40 -5.53 -0.68
CA LEU A 16 17.14 -5.59 0.58
C LEU A 16 16.18 -5.65 1.76
N VAL A 17 16.44 -6.54 2.72
CA VAL A 17 15.69 -6.61 3.98
C VAL A 17 16.44 -5.83 5.06
N ILE A 18 15.80 -4.78 5.59
CA ILE A 18 16.29 -4.00 6.73
C ILE A 18 15.40 -4.32 7.93
N LYS A 19 15.94 -5.05 8.90
CA LYS A 19 15.22 -5.35 10.14
C LYS A 19 15.16 -4.12 11.03
N GLU A 20 14.06 -4.02 11.79
CA GLU A 20 13.89 -3.01 12.85
C GLU A 20 14.02 -1.56 12.35
N LEU A 21 13.61 -1.29 11.10
CA LEU A 21 13.60 0.07 10.55
C LEU A 21 12.69 1.00 11.38
N LEU A 22 11.50 0.52 11.74
CA LEU A 22 10.57 1.21 12.61
C LEU A 22 10.51 0.55 13.98
N THR A 23 10.20 1.34 15.00
CA THR A 23 9.89 0.85 16.34
C THR A 23 8.47 0.27 16.38
N ILE A 24 8.19 -0.56 17.40
CA ILE A 24 6.85 -1.10 17.63
C ILE A 24 5.82 0.02 17.78
N ASP A 25 6.17 1.10 18.46
CA ASP A 25 5.29 2.27 18.66
C ASP A 25 4.99 2.99 17.34
N GLU A 26 6.00 3.20 16.48
CA GLU A 26 5.82 3.76 15.14
C GLU A 26 4.87 2.89 14.31
N CYS A 27 5.05 1.57 14.34
CA CYS A 27 4.15 0.63 13.67
C CYS A 27 2.72 0.72 14.23
N GLN A 28 2.56 0.76 15.55
CA GLN A 28 1.25 0.86 16.18
C GLN A 28 0.53 2.17 15.87
N GLN A 29 1.26 3.28 15.76
CA GLN A 29 0.70 4.58 15.35
C GLN A 29 0.14 4.51 13.93
N LEU A 30 0.88 3.92 12.98
CA LEU A 30 0.42 3.76 11.60
C LEU A 30 -0.82 2.86 11.50
N LYS A 31 -0.85 1.73 12.23
CA LYS A 31 -2.02 0.85 12.30
C LYS A 31 -3.24 1.57 12.89
N THR A 32 -3.04 2.32 13.96
CA THR A 32 -4.11 3.10 14.62
C THR A 32 -4.67 4.17 13.68
N ALA A 33 -3.80 4.87 12.95
CA ALA A 33 -4.20 5.86 11.96
C ALA A 33 -5.01 5.23 10.83
N ALA A 34 -4.56 4.10 10.28
CA ALA A 34 -5.28 3.37 9.23
C ALA A 34 -6.66 2.92 9.69
N ASN A 35 -6.78 2.36 10.91
CA ASN A 35 -8.08 1.99 11.47
C ASN A 35 -9.01 3.20 11.64
N LYS A 36 -8.49 4.33 12.14
CA LYS A 36 -9.28 5.56 12.28
C LYS A 36 -9.77 6.10 10.94
N LEU A 37 -8.98 5.97 9.87
CA LEU A 37 -9.41 6.33 8.52
C LEU A 37 -10.59 5.45 8.08
N ILE A 38 -10.52 4.14 8.34
CA ILE A 38 -11.62 3.21 8.05
C ILE A 38 -12.84 3.54 8.91
N ASP A 39 -12.67 3.87 10.19
CA ASP A 39 -13.76 4.27 11.10
C ASP A 39 -14.55 5.46 10.54
N GLY A 40 -13.85 6.46 9.99
CA GLY A 40 -14.46 7.64 9.38
C GLY A 40 -14.99 7.43 7.97
N TRP A 41 -14.55 6.39 7.27
CA TRP A 41 -14.97 6.08 5.90
C TRP A 41 -16.43 5.63 5.84
N GLN A 42 -17.16 6.14 4.85
CA GLN A 42 -18.52 5.77 4.49
C GLN A 42 -18.50 5.00 3.16
N PRO A 43 -18.48 3.66 3.21
CA PRO A 43 -18.44 2.75 2.07
C PRO A 43 -19.46 3.10 0.96
N GLU A 44 -20.65 3.52 1.39
CA GLU A 44 -21.82 3.85 0.57
C GLU A 44 -21.62 5.03 -0.39
N GLU A 45 -20.64 5.90 -0.11
CA GLU A 45 -20.34 7.09 -0.91
C GLU A 45 -19.25 6.82 -1.97
N ASP A 46 -18.46 5.75 -1.80
CA ASP A 46 -17.23 5.51 -2.56
C ASP A 46 -17.30 4.36 -3.58
N TYR A 47 -18.19 3.37 -3.39
CA TYR A 47 -18.40 2.29 -4.36
C TYR A 47 -19.88 1.99 -4.64
N LEU A 48 -20.11 1.28 -5.74
CA LEU A 48 -21.41 0.98 -6.36
C LEU A 48 -22.47 0.39 -5.42
N TRP A 49 -23.69 0.91 -5.54
CA TRP A 49 -24.91 0.19 -5.17
C TRP A 49 -25.52 -0.48 -6.40
N ILE A 50 -25.92 -1.74 -6.27
CA ILE A 50 -26.94 -2.31 -7.14
C ILE A 50 -28.26 -1.74 -6.62
N PHE A 51 -28.88 -0.84 -7.38
CA PHE A 51 -30.21 -0.36 -7.02
C PHE A 51 -31.23 -1.49 -7.20
N PRO A 52 -32.32 -1.55 -6.39
CA PRO A 52 -33.34 -2.60 -6.52
C PRO A 52 -33.99 -2.72 -7.91
N ASN A 53 -33.82 -1.72 -8.77
CA ASN A 53 -34.27 -1.69 -10.17
C ASN A 53 -33.27 -2.34 -11.15
N GLY A 54 -32.13 -2.86 -10.69
CA GLY A 54 -31.10 -3.47 -11.52
C GLY A 54 -30.12 -2.49 -12.17
N GLU A 55 -30.19 -1.19 -11.85
CA GLU A 55 -29.23 -0.21 -12.38
C GLU A 55 -27.89 -0.26 -11.61
N THR A 56 -26.79 -0.32 -12.36
CA THR A 56 -25.41 -0.23 -11.84
C THR A 56 -24.79 1.11 -12.25
N ARG A 57 -24.34 1.91 -11.30
CA ARG A 57 -23.52 3.11 -11.57
C ARG A 57 -22.04 2.75 -11.62
N GLU A 58 -21.56 2.11 -12.70
CA GLU A 58 -20.15 1.68 -12.78
C GLU A 58 -19.19 2.89 -12.66
N ARG A 59 -18.61 3.09 -11.47
CA ARG A 59 -17.26 3.63 -11.39
C ARG A 59 -16.37 2.46 -11.79
N SER A 60 -15.92 2.42 -13.04
CA SER A 60 -14.94 1.41 -13.45
C SER A 60 -13.74 1.50 -12.50
N GLY A 61 -13.24 0.37 -12.01
CA GLY A 61 -12.11 0.34 -11.06
C GLY A 61 -10.90 1.14 -11.58
N ALA A 62 -10.73 1.23 -12.90
CA ALA A 62 -9.74 2.08 -13.56
C ALA A 62 -9.93 3.58 -13.26
N ARG A 63 -11.16 4.10 -13.25
CA ARG A 63 -11.40 5.52 -12.95
C ARG A 63 -11.17 5.84 -11.48
N GLN A 64 -11.58 4.96 -10.58
CA GLN A 64 -11.28 5.11 -9.15
C GLN A 64 -9.77 5.12 -8.90
N MET A 65 -9.03 4.23 -9.57
CA MET A 65 -7.56 4.19 -9.50
C MET A 65 -6.94 5.53 -9.93
N ILE A 66 -7.37 6.11 -11.05
CA ILE A 66 -6.87 7.41 -11.53
C ILE A 66 -7.24 8.54 -10.56
N ASP A 67 -8.51 8.60 -10.15
CA ASP A 67 -9.06 9.69 -9.32
C ASP A 67 -8.53 9.69 -7.88
N SER A 68 -7.86 8.61 -7.45
CA SER A 68 -7.29 8.43 -6.11
C SER A 68 -5.83 8.90 -5.97
N SER A 69 -5.21 9.34 -7.07
CA SER A 69 -3.77 9.63 -7.12
C SER A 69 -3.27 10.68 -6.12
N ASP A 70 -4.14 11.62 -5.73
CA ASP A 70 -3.87 12.71 -4.80
C ASP A 70 -4.78 12.69 -3.56
N LYS A 71 -5.43 11.55 -3.29
CA LYS A 71 -6.40 11.37 -2.20
C LYS A 71 -6.07 10.20 -1.29
N ILE A 72 -6.79 10.14 -0.18
CA ILE A 72 -6.99 8.92 0.59
C ILE A 72 -8.28 8.28 0.06
N SER A 73 -8.16 7.07 -0.43
CA SER A 73 -9.20 6.29 -1.08
C SER A 73 -9.08 4.83 -0.63
N PHE A 74 -10.22 4.16 -0.55
CA PHE A 74 -10.34 2.82 -0.02
C PHE A 74 -10.65 1.85 -1.16
N PHE A 75 -9.91 0.74 -1.19
CA PHE A 75 -10.12 -0.36 -2.12
C PHE A 75 -10.53 -1.57 -1.31
N ILE A 76 -11.54 -2.29 -1.78
CA ILE A 76 -12.14 -3.42 -1.08
C ILE A 76 -11.78 -4.74 -1.74
N GLU A 77 -11.68 -5.79 -0.93
CA GLU A 77 -11.57 -7.17 -1.41
C GLU A 77 -12.82 -7.53 -2.21
N LYS A 78 -12.63 -8.18 -3.35
CA LYS A 78 -13.74 -8.61 -4.23
C LYS A 78 -14.75 -9.51 -3.49
N ASP A 79 -14.26 -10.37 -2.60
CA ASP A 79 -15.08 -11.33 -1.84
C ASP A 79 -15.74 -10.70 -0.60
N ALA A 80 -15.51 -9.40 -0.36
CA ALA A 80 -16.18 -8.65 0.70
C ALA A 80 -17.51 -8.01 0.24
N VAL A 81 -17.87 -8.15 -1.04
CA VAL A 81 -19.10 -7.59 -1.61
C VAL A 81 -20.10 -8.70 -1.92
N ASP A 82 -21.36 -8.52 -1.52
CA ASP A 82 -22.46 -9.38 -1.93
C ASP A 82 -22.81 -9.08 -3.42
N PRO A 83 -22.73 -10.07 -4.32
CA PRO A 83 -22.91 -9.83 -5.76
C PRO A 83 -24.36 -9.52 -6.16
N GLN A 84 -25.35 -9.83 -5.30
CA GLN A 84 -26.76 -9.55 -5.57
C GLN A 84 -27.14 -8.14 -5.12
N THR A 85 -26.59 -7.68 -3.99
CA THR A 85 -26.95 -6.41 -3.39
C THR A 85 -25.92 -5.29 -3.62
N GLY A 86 -24.68 -5.64 -3.96
CA GLY A 86 -23.56 -4.72 -4.08
C GLY A 86 -23.05 -4.16 -2.74
N LYS A 87 -23.57 -4.65 -1.61
CA LYS A 87 -23.18 -4.18 -0.27
C LYS A 87 -22.04 -5.00 0.31
N LEU A 88 -21.38 -4.48 1.35
CA LEU A 88 -20.44 -5.30 2.11
C LEU A 88 -21.19 -6.46 2.75
N ASN A 89 -20.59 -7.64 2.68
CA ASN A 89 -21.08 -8.85 3.36
C ASN A 89 -20.40 -9.06 4.74
N ARG A 90 -19.56 -8.13 5.18
CA ARG A 90 -18.80 -8.17 6.44
C ARG A 90 -18.39 -6.77 6.90
N GLU A 91 -17.85 -6.69 8.11
CA GLU A 91 -17.32 -5.46 8.71
C GLU A 91 -16.31 -4.74 7.80
N LYS A 92 -16.39 -3.41 7.72
CA LYS A 92 -15.52 -2.61 6.83
C LYS A 92 -14.03 -2.84 7.08
N HIS A 93 -13.61 -3.02 8.34
CA HIS A 93 -12.21 -3.31 8.69
C HIS A 93 -11.70 -4.64 8.14
N LEU A 94 -12.61 -5.56 7.80
CA LEU A 94 -12.31 -6.85 7.19
C LEU A 94 -12.58 -6.87 5.68
N SER A 95 -13.03 -5.74 5.12
CA SER A 95 -13.40 -5.61 3.70
C SER A 95 -12.38 -4.82 2.90
N VAL A 96 -11.63 -3.91 3.52
CA VAL A 96 -10.64 -3.06 2.85
C VAL A 96 -9.37 -3.88 2.55
N SER A 97 -8.99 -3.96 1.28
CA SER A 97 -7.72 -4.56 0.83
C SER A 97 -6.58 -3.55 0.87
N MET A 98 -6.88 -2.28 0.63
CA MET A 98 -5.86 -1.24 0.54
C MET A 98 -6.42 0.17 0.80
N ILE A 99 -5.59 1.02 1.40
CA ILE A 99 -5.79 2.47 1.44
C ILE A 99 -4.68 3.11 0.60
N GLY A 100 -5.05 3.96 -0.36
CA GLY A 100 -4.11 4.64 -1.26
C GLY A 100 -4.70 5.95 -1.79
N HIS A 101 -3.98 6.79 -2.51
CA HIS A 101 -2.57 6.65 -2.90
C HIS A 101 -1.68 7.76 -2.31
N TYR A 102 -2.25 8.63 -1.48
CA TYR A 102 -1.61 9.87 -1.01
C TYR A 102 -1.53 10.02 0.52
N LEU A 103 -1.54 8.89 1.25
CA LEU A 103 -1.36 8.84 2.72
C LEU A 103 -0.12 9.61 3.20
N HIS A 104 1.01 9.48 2.50
CA HIS A 104 2.27 10.15 2.84
C HIS A 104 2.19 11.69 2.87
N MET A 105 1.14 12.28 2.30
CA MET A 105 0.93 13.73 2.33
C MET A 105 -0.24 14.17 3.18
N LEU A 106 -1.30 13.35 3.23
CA LEU A 106 -2.59 13.73 3.83
C LEU A 106 -2.81 13.17 5.24
N GLU A 107 -2.16 12.08 5.63
CA GLU A 107 -2.26 11.54 6.98
C GLU A 107 -0.98 11.85 7.79
N PRO A 108 -1.08 12.52 8.96
CA PRO A 108 0.07 13.01 9.72
C PRO A 108 1.13 11.97 10.12
N ASN A 109 0.71 10.77 10.54
CA ASN A 109 1.63 9.71 10.98
C ASN A 109 2.37 9.10 9.77
N PHE A 110 1.65 8.80 8.68
CA PHE A 110 2.26 8.35 7.43
C PHE A 110 3.23 9.39 6.86
N LYS A 111 2.86 10.67 6.90
CA LYS A 111 3.74 11.78 6.49
C LYS A 111 5.00 11.86 7.34
N THR A 112 4.86 11.72 8.66
CA THR A 112 6.00 11.74 9.59
C THR A 112 7.01 10.64 9.25
N ILE A 113 6.53 9.42 9.02
CA ILE A 113 7.40 8.29 8.67
C ILE A 113 8.00 8.46 7.27
N ALA A 114 7.18 8.80 6.27
CA ALA A 114 7.60 8.98 4.89
C ALA A 114 8.73 10.02 4.72
N PHE A 115 8.70 11.08 5.53
CA PHE A 115 9.71 12.14 5.53
C PHE A 115 10.68 12.08 6.72
N SER A 116 10.76 10.95 7.41
CA SER A 116 11.68 10.74 8.53
C SER A 116 13.15 10.72 8.09
N ASP A 117 14.07 10.95 9.03
CA ASP A 117 15.51 10.91 8.74
C ASP A 117 15.99 9.51 8.33
N LYS A 118 15.30 8.45 8.78
CA LYS A 118 15.57 7.06 8.37
C LYS A 118 15.33 6.90 6.86
N ILE A 119 14.15 7.29 6.38
CA ILE A 119 13.80 7.19 4.95
C ILE A 119 14.67 8.12 4.09
N LYS A 120 14.89 9.37 4.54
CA LYS A 120 15.77 10.32 3.85
C LYS A 120 17.20 9.80 3.74
N ALA A 121 17.71 9.15 4.79
CA ALA A 121 19.03 8.56 4.74
C ALA A 121 19.06 7.42 3.71
N ILE A 122 18.01 6.57 3.60
CA ILE A 122 17.99 5.46 2.61
C ILE A 122 18.08 6.04 1.21
N ALA A 123 17.26 7.06 0.93
CA ALA A 123 17.29 7.75 -0.36
C ALA A 123 18.68 8.37 -0.67
N ARG A 124 19.38 8.93 0.33
CA ARG A 124 20.74 9.45 0.16
C ARG A 124 21.74 8.35 -0.15
N ASP A 125 21.69 7.22 0.55
CA ASP A 125 22.60 6.09 0.34
C ASP A 125 22.38 5.41 -1.02
N LEU A 126 21.13 5.42 -1.51
CA LEU A 126 20.75 5.04 -2.88
C LEU A 126 21.01 6.15 -3.93
N GLN A 127 21.66 7.24 -3.54
CA GLN A 127 22.10 8.32 -4.43
C GLN A 127 20.94 9.02 -5.16
N TYR A 128 19.79 9.20 -4.52
CA TYR A 128 18.77 10.12 -5.01
C TYR A 128 19.21 11.57 -4.77
N ILE A 129 19.16 12.39 -5.82
CA ILE A 129 19.53 13.82 -5.76
C ILE A 129 18.34 14.66 -5.29
N LYS A 130 17.16 14.43 -5.89
CA LYS A 130 15.89 15.08 -5.55
C LYS A 130 14.79 14.02 -5.44
N PRO A 131 14.82 13.18 -4.40
CA PRO A 131 13.81 12.13 -4.25
C PRO A 131 12.42 12.76 -4.09
N ALA A 132 11.43 12.14 -4.71
CA ALA A 132 10.02 12.47 -4.56
C ALA A 132 9.23 11.18 -4.31
N ILE A 133 8.22 11.25 -3.45
CA ILE A 133 7.34 10.12 -3.17
C ILE A 133 6.19 10.18 -4.15
N ARG A 134 6.12 9.23 -5.08
CA ARG A 134 5.12 9.20 -6.13
C ARG A 134 3.76 8.69 -5.65
N GLN A 135 3.78 7.77 -4.68
CA GLN A 135 2.63 7.03 -4.19
C GLN A 135 2.94 6.44 -2.81
N SER A 136 1.92 6.26 -1.99
CA SER A 136 1.97 5.52 -0.74
C SER A 136 0.73 4.66 -0.56
N LEU A 137 0.92 3.44 -0.08
CA LEU A 137 -0.11 2.44 0.09
C LEU A 137 -0.07 1.88 1.51
N TYR A 138 -1.24 1.62 2.07
CA TYR A 138 -1.41 0.71 3.19
C TYR A 138 -2.11 -0.53 2.67
N ILE A 139 -1.44 -1.68 2.74
CA ILE A 139 -1.95 -2.95 2.19
C ILE A 139 -2.40 -3.82 3.36
N PHE A 140 -3.65 -4.27 3.32
CA PHE A 140 -4.17 -5.27 4.22
C PHE A 140 -3.98 -6.65 3.59
N LYS A 141 -3.61 -7.63 4.42
CA LYS A 141 -3.72 -9.04 4.09
C LYS A 141 -4.85 -9.62 4.93
N GLN A 142 -6.07 -9.34 4.49
CA GLN A 142 -7.27 -9.74 5.23
C GLN A 142 -7.26 -11.26 5.46
N PRO A 143 -7.60 -11.74 6.66
CA PRO A 143 -7.63 -13.18 6.92
C PRO A 143 -8.65 -13.84 6.00
N LEU A 144 -8.26 -14.99 5.43
CA LEU A 144 -9.08 -15.85 4.55
C LEU A 144 -9.39 -15.28 3.16
N ILE A 145 -9.55 -13.96 3.00
CA ILE A 145 -9.96 -13.33 1.74
C ILE A 145 -8.92 -12.40 1.12
N GLY A 146 -7.79 -12.16 1.79
CA GLY A 146 -6.75 -11.28 1.30
C GLY A 146 -6.21 -11.73 -0.06
N GLU A 147 -6.42 -10.91 -1.10
CA GLU A 147 -6.09 -11.32 -2.46
C GLU A 147 -4.57 -11.56 -2.64
N LYS A 148 -4.24 -12.60 -3.42
CA LYS A 148 -2.87 -12.87 -3.83
C LYS A 148 -2.43 -11.80 -4.84
N ILE A 149 -1.33 -11.11 -4.53
CA ILE A 149 -0.65 -10.25 -5.50
C ILE A 149 0.21 -11.16 -6.39
N THR A 150 -0.03 -11.12 -7.70
CA THR A 150 0.74 -11.91 -8.68
C THR A 150 2.13 -11.31 -8.91
N SER A 151 3.06 -12.11 -9.43
CA SER A 151 4.40 -11.64 -9.80
C SER A 151 4.32 -10.45 -10.76
N HIS A 152 5.03 -9.38 -10.45
CA HIS A 152 5.05 -8.14 -11.22
C HIS A 152 6.34 -7.36 -10.96
N ARG A 153 6.52 -6.26 -11.69
CA ARG A 153 7.52 -5.21 -11.43
C ARG A 153 6.80 -3.88 -11.29
N ASP A 154 7.08 -3.13 -10.24
CA ASP A 154 6.44 -1.82 -9.98
C ASP A 154 6.57 -0.86 -11.17
N ALA A 155 7.71 -0.91 -11.88
CA ALA A 155 7.96 -0.13 -13.09
C ALA A 155 6.93 -0.37 -14.22
N SER A 156 6.19 -1.48 -14.19
CA SER A 156 5.11 -1.78 -15.15
C SER A 156 3.85 -0.95 -14.89
N TYR A 157 3.70 -0.41 -13.67
CA TYR A 157 2.57 0.42 -13.24
C TYR A 157 3.00 1.88 -13.06
N VAL A 158 4.18 2.11 -12.49
CA VAL A 158 4.76 3.42 -12.24
C VAL A 158 6.06 3.50 -13.02
N SER A 159 5.98 3.98 -14.26
CA SER A 159 7.15 4.10 -15.13
C SER A 159 7.77 5.49 -15.08
N ASN A 160 9.09 5.58 -15.21
CA ASN A 160 9.83 6.83 -15.43
C ASN A 160 11.04 6.61 -16.36
N GLU A 161 11.52 7.70 -16.96
CA GLU A 161 12.73 7.71 -17.78
C GLU A 161 13.75 8.73 -17.22
N PRO A 162 15.00 8.31 -16.91
CA PRO A 162 15.48 6.92 -16.83
C PRO A 162 14.80 6.16 -15.68
N PHE A 163 14.74 4.82 -15.78
CA PHE A 163 14.16 3.96 -14.74
C PHE A 163 14.92 4.10 -13.43
N LYS A 164 14.33 4.88 -12.51
CA LYS A 164 14.90 5.12 -11.17
C LYS A 164 13.76 5.28 -10.17
N ILE A 165 13.15 4.15 -9.83
CA ILE A 165 12.05 4.03 -8.88
C ILE A 165 12.38 2.88 -7.95
N ASP A 166 12.40 3.18 -6.66
CA ASP A 166 12.60 2.20 -5.60
C ASP A 166 11.37 2.16 -4.70
N GLY A 167 10.92 0.95 -4.38
CA GLY A 167 9.84 0.71 -3.43
C GLY A 167 10.39 0.56 -2.01
N ILE A 168 9.74 1.21 -1.03
CA ILE A 168 9.99 0.97 0.39
C ILE A 168 8.76 0.31 0.98
N TRP A 169 8.86 -0.99 1.25
CA TRP A 169 7.82 -1.76 1.92
C TRP A 169 8.16 -1.94 3.40
N ILE A 170 7.22 -1.63 4.27
CA ILE A 170 7.40 -1.67 5.73
C ILE A 170 6.38 -2.63 6.33
N ALA A 171 6.87 -3.68 7.00
CA ALA A 171 6.05 -4.58 7.81
C ALA A 171 5.53 -3.84 9.05
N LEU A 172 4.20 -3.73 9.17
CA LEU A 172 3.54 -3.19 10.38
C LEU A 172 3.08 -4.29 11.35
N GLU A 173 3.09 -5.52 10.86
CA GLU A 173 2.85 -6.78 11.55
C GLU A 173 3.84 -7.81 10.99
N ASP A 174 4.06 -8.91 11.72
CA ASP A 174 4.95 -9.98 11.27
C ASP A 174 4.46 -10.54 9.93
N ALA A 175 5.33 -10.53 8.92
CA ALA A 175 5.04 -11.10 7.61
C ALA A 175 5.68 -12.49 7.49
N THR A 176 4.84 -13.52 7.51
CA THR A 176 5.22 -14.93 7.47
C THR A 176 4.72 -15.59 6.19
N VAL A 177 5.18 -16.81 5.92
CA VAL A 177 4.72 -17.57 4.74
C VAL A 177 3.21 -17.81 4.80
N GLU A 178 2.68 -18.04 6.00
CA GLU A 178 1.28 -18.37 6.26
C GLU A 178 0.33 -17.18 6.07
N ASN A 179 0.80 -15.95 6.31
CA ASN A 179 -0.01 -14.74 6.17
C ASN A 179 0.33 -13.89 4.94
N GLY A 180 1.17 -14.42 4.04
CA GLY A 180 1.41 -13.84 2.71
C GLY A 180 2.57 -12.85 2.66
N CYS A 181 3.73 -13.21 3.23
CA CYS A 181 4.98 -12.48 3.05
C CYS A 181 5.36 -12.30 1.57
N LEU A 182 6.26 -11.34 1.32
CA LEU A 182 6.78 -11.09 -0.03
C LEU A 182 7.69 -12.22 -0.51
N TRP A 183 7.71 -12.42 -1.83
CA TRP A 183 8.61 -13.32 -2.54
C TRP A 183 9.28 -12.54 -3.66
N PHE A 184 10.61 -12.72 -3.81
CA PHE A 184 11.41 -12.06 -4.83
C PHE A 184 12.24 -13.08 -5.60
N ILE A 185 12.57 -12.76 -6.85
CA ILE A 185 13.56 -13.49 -7.64
C ILE A 185 14.83 -12.63 -7.63
N PRO A 186 15.91 -13.03 -6.92
CA PRO A 186 17.12 -12.23 -6.87
C PRO A 186 17.70 -11.98 -8.27
N GLY A 187 17.97 -10.71 -8.59
CA GLY A 187 18.60 -10.27 -9.83
C GLY A 187 17.68 -10.19 -11.06
N SER A 188 16.35 -10.30 -10.88
CA SER A 188 15.35 -10.22 -11.97
C SER A 188 14.99 -8.80 -12.41
#